data_AF-A0A1G0DZM0-F1
#
_entry.id   AF-A0A1G0DZM0-F1
#
_cell.length_a   1.000
_cell.length_b   1.000
_cell.length_c   1.000
_cell.angle_alpha   90.00
_cell.angle_beta   90.00
_cell.angle_gamma   90.00
#
_symmetry.space_group_name_H-M   'P 1'
#
loop_
_entity.id
_entity.type
_entity.pdbx_description
1 polymer ?
#
loop_
_entity_poly.entity_id
_entity_poly.type
_entity_poly.pdbx_seq_one_letter_code
_entity_poly.pdbx_strand_id
1 'polypeptide(L)' 'MCHFELSKESFNIAYLIDFDQYFATEMEELREYEGEGLLEISPQWISVTPKGRMLIRNICMVFDKYLRTRTEHARYSKVI' A
#
# COMPACT_ATOMS: atom_id res chain seq x y z
N MET A 1 5.56 -8.64 -1.37
CA MET A 1 6.37 -8.26 -2.55
C MET A 1 7.73 -8.96 -2.47
N CYS A 2 7.96 -10.02 -3.25
CA CYS A 2 9.24 -10.75 -3.19
C CYS A 2 10.41 -10.01 -3.86
N HIS A 3 10.11 -9.08 -4.78
CA HIS A 3 11.11 -8.33 -5.54
C HIS A 3 11.22 -6.86 -5.14
N PHE A 4 10.57 -6.43 -4.05
CA PHE A 4 10.46 -5.02 -3.66
C PHE A 4 9.80 -4.13 -4.73
N GLU A 5 9.08 -4.74 -5.67
CA GLU A 5 8.38 -4.09 -6.77
C GLU A 5 6.98 -4.68 -6.91
N LEU A 6 6.05 -3.86 -7.39
CA LEU A 6 4.67 -4.23 -7.68
C LEU A 6 4.24 -3.60 -9.01
N SER A 7 3.78 -4.44 -9.94
CA SER A 7 3.19 -4.01 -11.21
C SER A 7 1.71 -3.73 -11.01
N LYS A 8 1.28 -2.48 -11.24
CA LYS A 8 -0.15 -2.12 -11.23
C LYS A 8 -0.89 -2.76 -12.40
N GLU A 9 -0.25 -2.79 -13.57
CA GLU A 9 -0.81 -3.34 -14.80
C GLU A 9 -1.14 -4.84 -14.66
N SER A 10 -0.29 -5.61 -13.99
CA SER A 10 -0.56 -7.02 -13.75
C SER A 10 -1.83 -7.25 -12.92
N PHE A 11 -2.14 -6.36 -11.98
CA PHE A 11 -3.38 -6.42 -11.19
C PHE A 11 -4.59 -5.98 -12.02
N ASN A 12 -4.46 -4.93 -12.84
CA ASN A 12 -5.52 -4.51 -13.75
C ASN A 12 -5.99 -5.65 -14.64
N ILE A 13 -5.04 -6.40 -15.21
CA ILE A 13 -5.34 -7.54 -16.09
C ILE A 13 -5.89 -8.73 -15.30
N ALA A 14 -5.24 -9.12 -14.20
CA ALA A 14 -5.60 -10.33 -13.47
C ALA A 14 -6.96 -10.23 -12.76
N TYR A 15 -7.34 -9.03 -12.32
CA TYR A 15 -8.53 -8.80 -11.51
C TYR A 15 -9.59 -7.91 -12.18
N LEU A 16 -9.31 -7.40 -13.39
CA LEU A 16 -10.22 -6.51 -14.14
C LEU A 16 -10.63 -5.27 -13.33
N ILE A 17 -9.66 -4.66 -12.67
CA ILE A 17 -9.83 -3.43 -11.88
C ILE A 17 -9.04 -2.27 -12.48
N ASP A 18 -9.38 -1.05 -12.10
CA ASP A 18 -8.46 0.08 -12.15
C ASP A 18 -7.72 0.13 -10.80
N PHE A 19 -6.42 -0.16 -10.81
CA PHE A 19 -5.61 -0.26 -9.59
C PHE A 19 -5.61 1.03 -8.77
N ASP A 20 -5.42 2.19 -9.41
CA ASP A 20 -5.30 3.47 -8.70
C ASP A 20 -6.66 3.91 -8.12
N GLN A 21 -7.77 3.54 -8.76
CA GLN A 21 -9.10 3.75 -8.19
C GLN A 21 -9.43 2.74 -7.08
N TYR A 22 -9.14 1.46 -7.30
CA TYR A 22 -9.49 0.40 -6.36
C TYR A 22 -8.71 0.51 -5.05
N PHE A 23 -7.43 0.92 -5.13
CA PHE A 23 -6.54 1.11 -3.99
C PHE A 23 -6.36 2.60 -3.64
N ALA A 24 -7.32 3.47 -3.95
CA ALA A 24 -7.16 4.93 -3.79
C ALA A 24 -6.70 5.33 -2.37
N THR A 25 -7.29 4.72 -1.32
CA THR A 25 -6.91 4.98 0.07
C THR A 25 -5.49 4.51 0.37
N GLU A 26 -5.12 3.31 -0.09
CA GLU A 26 -3.76 2.77 0.06
C GLU A 26 -2.74 3.66 -0.69
N MET A 27 -3.11 4.16 -1.86
CA MET A 27 -2.27 5.06 -2.64
C MET A 27 -2.00 6.37 -1.92
N GLU A 28 -2.99 6.94 -1.22
CA GLU A 28 -2.78 8.12 -0.36
C GLU A 28 -1.78 7.85 0.76
N GLU A 29 -1.91 6.72 1.47
CA GLU A 29 -0.95 6.34 2.53
C GLU A 29 0.46 6.08 1.99
N LEU A 30 0.59 5.50 0.79
CA LEU A 30 1.90 5.29 0.16
C LEU A 30 2.59 6.59 -0.24
N ARG A 31 1.86 7.70 -0.46
CA ARG A 31 2.48 9.01 -0.76
C ARG A 31 3.33 9.53 0.40
N GLU A 32 2.99 9.21 1.64
CA GLU A 32 3.82 9.59 2.79
C GLU A 32 5.19 8.90 2.73
N TYR A 33 5.20 7.59 2.45
CA TYR A 33 6.43 6.83 2.29
C TYR A 33 7.23 7.25 1.04
N GLU A 34 6.56 7.65 -0.04
CA GLU A 34 7.21 8.24 -1.22
C GLU A 34 7.89 9.57 -0.87
N GLY A 35 7.21 10.46 -0.14
CA GLY A 35 7.78 11.73 0.33
C GLY A 35 9.00 11.56 1.23
N GLU A 36 9.08 10.45 1.96
CA GLU A 36 10.26 10.07 2.76
C GLU A 36 11.38 9.36 1.95
N GLY A 37 11.16 9.12 0.65
CA GLY A 37 12.10 8.43 -0.25
C GLY A 37 12.24 6.94 0.04
N LEU A 38 11.22 6.32 0.63
CA LEU A 38 11.20 4.89 0.98
C LEU A 38 10.68 4.04 -0.19
N LEU A 39 9.88 4.62 -1.07
CA LEU A 39 9.40 3.99 -2.29
C LEU A 39 9.24 5.05 -3.38
N GLU A 40 9.06 4.58 -4.60
CA GLU A 40 8.78 5.39 -5.79
C GLU A 40 7.50 4.87 -6.43
N ILE A 41 6.59 5.77 -6.77
CA ILE A 41 5.32 5.44 -7.44
C ILE A 41 5.33 6.01 -8.84
N SER A 42 5.26 5.12 -9.82
CA SER A 42 5.05 5.45 -11.22
C SER A 42 3.63 5.05 -11.67
N PRO A 43 3.21 5.43 -12.88
CA PRO A 43 1.91 5.01 -13.42
C PRO A 43 1.75 3.49 -13.52
N GLN A 44 2.84 2.74 -13.72
CA GLN A 44 2.81 1.29 -13.94
C GLN A 44 3.35 0.47 -12.76
N TRP A 45 4.21 1.07 -11.93
CA TRP A 45 4.97 0.36 -10.91
C TRP A 45 5.01 1.09 -9.57
N ILE A 46 5.09 0.32 -8.50
CA ILE A 46 5.49 0.77 -7.17
C ILE A 46 6.77 0.02 -6.81
N SER A 47 7.85 0.76 -6.52
CA SER A 47 9.16 0.18 -6.25
C SER A 47 9.71 0.69 -4.92
N VAL A 48 10.15 -0.21 -4.05
CA VAL A 48 10.70 0.14 -2.74
C VAL A 48 12.20 0.41 -2.88
N THR A 49 12.61 1.61 -2.45
CA THR A 49 14.02 2.02 -2.52
C THR A 49 14.87 1.19 -1.56
N PRO A 50 16.21 1.17 -1.71
CA PRO A 50 17.10 0.53 -0.74
C PRO A 50 16.84 0.98 0.71
N LYS A 51 16.51 2.27 0.92
CA LYS A 51 16.15 2.84 2.23
C LYS A 51 14.85 2.24 2.77
N GLY A 52 13.83 2.12 1.93
CA GLY A 52 12.53 1.56 2.33
C GLY A 52 12.53 0.06 2.62
N ARG A 53 13.54 -0.70 2.18
CA ARG A 53 13.62 -2.16 2.44
C ARG A 53 13.58 -2.50 3.92
N MET A 54 14.13 -1.66 4.79
CA MET A 54 14.06 -1.86 6.25
C MET A 54 12.62 -1.76 6.79
N LEU A 55 11.76 -1.01 6.10
CA LEU A 55 10.36 -0.76 6.47
C LEU A 55 9.36 -1.50 5.58
N ILE A 56 9.83 -2.48 4.79
CA ILE A 56 9.00 -3.20 3.81
C ILE A 56 7.72 -3.80 4.41
N ARG A 57 7.77 -4.24 5.68
CA ARG A 57 6.59 -4.75 6.38
C ARG A 57 5.51 -3.68 6.51
N ASN A 58 5.88 -2.48 6.95
CA ASN A 58 4.94 -1.36 7.10
C ASN A 58 4.35 -0.96 5.74
N ILE A 59 5.19 -0.90 4.70
CA ILE A 59 4.76 -0.61 3.32
C ILE A 59 3.77 -1.66 2.82
N CYS A 60 4.02 -2.95 3.07
CA CYS A 60 3.11 -4.02 2.65
C CYS A 60 1.81 -4.05 3.45
N MET A 61 1.83 -3.65 4.73
CA MET A 61 0.66 -3.60 5.60
C MET A 61 -0.38 -2.56 5.14
N VAL A 62 0.01 -1.56 4.34
CA VAL A 62 -0.93 -0.61 3.74
C VAL A 62 -2.03 -1.36 2.96
N PHE A 63 -1.66 -2.41 2.22
CA PHE A 63 -2.59 -3.25 1.45
C PHE A 63 -3.32 -4.32 2.27
N ASP A 64 -3.05 -4.44 3.58
CA ASP A 64 -3.71 -5.42 4.44
C ASP A 64 -5.05 -4.88 4.95
N LYS A 65 -6.12 -5.27 4.24
CA LYS A 65 -7.50 -4.91 4.57
C LYS A 65 -7.92 -5.36 5.98
N TYR A 66 -7.42 -6.49 6.49
CA TYR A 66 -7.82 -7.02 7.80
C TYR A 66 -7.20 -6.22 8.95
N LEU A 67 -6.00 -5.66 8.77
CA LEU A 67 -5.37 -4.76 9.74
C LEU A 67 -6.12 -3.42 9.86
N ARG A 68 -6.64 -2.89 8.75
CA ARG A 68 -7.45 -1.67 8.72
C ARG A 68 -8.75 -1.85 9.49
N THR A 69 -9.51 -2.91 9.19
CA THR A 69 -10.77 -3.23 9.89
C THR A 69 -10.55 -3.41 11.40
N ARG A 70 -9.43 -4.03 11.83
CA ARG A 70 -9.15 -4.19 13.26
C ARG A 70 -8.82 -2.87 13.96
N THR A 71 -8.12 -1.96 13.29
CA THR A 71 -7.80 -0.63 13.82
C THR A 71 -9.04 0.26 13.93
N GLU A 72 -9.92 0.22 12.93
CA GLU A 72 -11.22 0.90 12.95
C GLU A 72 -12.11 0.34 14.07
N HIS A 73 -12.28 -0.98 14.15
CA HIS A 73 -13.06 -1.62 15.22
C HIS A 73 -12.49 -1.35 16.62
N ALA A 74 -11.16 -1.28 16.79
CA ALA A 74 -10.53 -0.91 18.06
C ALA A 74 -10.77 0.57 18.45
N ARG A 75 -10.90 1.47 17.47
CA ARG A 75 -11.32 2.87 17.68
C ARG A 75 -12.80 2.97 18.08
N TYR A 76 -13.68 2.19 17.47
CA TYR A 76 -15.11 2.16 17.80
C TYR A 76 -15.42 1.43 19.13
N SER A 77 -14.55 0.55 19.60
CA SER A 77 -14.72 -0.15 20.88
C SER A 77 -14.34 0.70 22.11
N LYS A 78 -13.99 1.99 21.94
CA LYS A 78 -13.90 2.97 23.04
C LYS A 78 -15.16 3.82 23.13
N VAL A 79 -16.31 3.18 23.30
CA VAL A 79 -17.52 3.82 23.85
C VAL A 79 -18.18 2.83 24.81
N ILE A 80 -17.70 2.84 26.06
CA ILE A 80 -18.36 2.89 27.38
C ILE A 80 -17.30 2.53 28.43
#